data_AF-A0A815JM82-F1
#
_entry.id   AF-A0A815JM82-F1
#
_cell.length_a   1.000
_cell.length_b   1.000
_cell.length_c   1.000
_cell.angle_alpha   90.00
_cell.angle_beta   90.00
_cell.angle_gamma   90.00
#
_symmetry.space_group_name_H-M   'P 1'
#
loop_
_entity.id
_entity.type
_entity.pdbx_description
1 polymer ?
#
loop_
_entity_poly.entity_id
_entity_poly.type
_entity_poly.pdbx_seq_one_letter_code
_entity_poly.pdbx_strand_id
1 'polypeptide(L)'
;MPICPKTGIVLQVPIIKTDLKNGTITYKDELNNLLEVPVTQGHCKLQWKPDFGMRWAALQVDYEMYGGTEPVQFFYELFLNEQGEKISKSRGNSITVEQWLQYAPVESMSLFMYHNPTRAKRLHFDVIPKNVDEYIIFNKKYHTETDPVKRYSNPVHHIHHGKVPIIETF
;
A
#
# COMPACT_ATOMS: atom_id res chain seq x y z
N MET A 1 1.55 11.95 -21.04
CA MET A 1 1.83 10.82 -21.96
C MET A 1 0.58 10.58 -22.77
N PRO A 2 0.61 10.74 -24.10
CA PRO A 2 -0.54 10.43 -24.95
C PRO A 2 -0.77 8.92 -25.00
N ILE A 3 -2.02 8.53 -25.19
CA ILE A 3 -2.43 7.14 -25.43
C ILE A 3 -2.71 7.00 -26.92
N CYS A 4 -2.07 6.02 -27.55
CA CYS A 4 -2.24 5.78 -28.97
C CYS A 4 -3.71 5.41 -29.28
N PRO A 5 -4.42 6.15 -30.15
CA PRO A 5 -5.82 5.86 -30.48
C PRO A 5 -6.03 4.50 -31.14
N LYS A 6 -5.00 3.96 -31.81
CA LYS A 6 -5.07 2.68 -32.53
C LYS A 6 -4.82 1.49 -31.61
N THR A 7 -3.82 1.60 -30.73
CA THR A 7 -3.35 0.46 -29.92
C THR A 7 -3.76 0.53 -28.45
N GLY A 8 -4.22 1.70 -27.97
CA GLY A 8 -4.51 1.94 -26.55
C GLY A 8 -3.27 1.98 -25.64
N ILE A 9 -2.06 1.93 -26.22
CA ILE A 9 -0.80 1.93 -25.46
C ILE A 9 -0.45 3.36 -25.02
N VAL A 10 -0.01 3.51 -23.77
CA VAL A 10 0.55 4.76 -23.25
C VAL A 10 1.94 4.99 -23.86
N LEU A 11 2.12 6.11 -24.55
CA LEU A 11 3.35 6.44 -25.26
C LEU A 11 4.26 7.34 -24.40
N GLN A 12 5.53 6.95 -24.27
CA GLN A 12 6.58 7.77 -23.66
C GLN A 12 7.31 8.58 -24.74
N VAL A 13 6.56 9.49 -25.37
CA VAL A 13 7.06 10.36 -26.45
C VAL A 13 7.13 11.82 -26.00
N PRO A 14 8.07 12.61 -26.56
CA PRO A 14 8.11 14.04 -26.30
C PRO A 14 6.86 14.72 -26.84
N ILE A 15 6.32 15.65 -26.06
CA ILE A 15 5.22 16.52 -26.51
C ILE A 15 5.83 17.66 -27.33
N ILE A 16 5.33 17.84 -28.55
CA ILE A 16 5.85 18.82 -29.51
C ILE A 16 5.16 20.17 -29.34
N LYS A 17 3.85 20.16 -29.07
CA LYS A 17 3.04 21.35 -28.88
C LYS A 17 1.97 21.12 -27.82
N THR A 18 1.64 22.17 -27.08
CA THR A 18 0.52 22.21 -26.12
C THR A 18 -0.37 23.40 -26.48
N ASP A 19 -1.66 23.16 -26.66
CA ASP A 19 -2.67 24.19 -26.90
C ASP A 19 -3.59 24.30 -25.68
N LEU A 20 -3.42 25.36 -24.92
CA LEU A 20 -4.19 25.60 -23.69
C LEU A 20 -5.65 25.97 -23.96
N LYS A 21 -5.95 26.59 -25.11
CA LYS A 21 -7.31 27.04 -25.42
C LYS A 21 -8.20 25.85 -25.78
N ASN A 22 -7.67 24.92 -26.56
CA ASN A 22 -8.37 23.72 -26.99
C ASN A 22 -8.17 22.53 -26.04
N GLY A 23 -7.20 22.61 -25.12
CA GLY A 23 -6.88 21.52 -24.20
C GLY A 23 -6.29 20.32 -24.92
N THR A 24 -5.44 20.55 -25.92
CA THR A 24 -4.85 19.51 -26.76
C THR A 24 -3.33 19.49 -26.68
N ILE A 25 -2.75 18.33 -26.99
CA ILE A 25 -1.31 18.14 -27.14
C ILE A 25 -1.00 17.49 -28.48
N THR A 26 0.15 17.83 -29.06
CA THR A 26 0.63 17.25 -30.33
C THR A 26 1.87 16.41 -30.09
N TYR A 27 1.93 15.23 -30.69
CA TYR A 27 3.08 14.31 -30.63
C TYR A 27 3.28 13.58 -31.97
N LYS A 28 4.42 12.90 -32.13
CA LYS A 28 4.70 12.03 -33.27
C LYS A 28 4.34 10.57 -32.95
N ASP A 29 3.60 9.91 -33.83
CA ASP A 29 3.40 8.46 -33.76
C ASP A 29 4.65 7.67 -34.21
N GLU A 30 4.54 6.34 -34.17
CA GLU A 30 5.58 5.41 -34.62
C GLU A 30 5.95 5.57 -36.11
N LEU A 31 5.05 6.15 -36.91
CA LEU A 31 5.23 6.43 -38.34
C LEU A 31 5.69 7.87 -38.61
N ASN A 32 6.05 8.63 -37.56
CA ASN A 32 6.41 10.05 -37.61
C ASN A 32 5.30 11.02 -38.05
N ASN A 33 4.05 10.58 -38.08
CA ASN A 33 2.92 11.49 -38.30
C ASN A 33 2.67 12.34 -37.06
N LEU A 34 2.30 13.60 -37.26
CA LEU A 34 1.86 14.48 -36.18
C LEU A 34 0.39 14.19 -35.86
N LEU A 35 0.12 13.81 -34.62
CA LEU A 35 -1.25 13.69 -34.11
C LEU A 35 -1.48 14.70 -33.00
N GLU A 36 -2.65 15.32 -33.04
CA GLU A 36 -3.18 16.16 -31.99
C GLU A 36 -4.30 15.43 -31.28
N VAL A 37 -4.23 15.36 -29.95
CA VAL A 37 -5.22 14.69 -29.10
C VAL A 37 -5.60 15.57 -27.92
N PRO A 38 -6.85 15.53 -27.45
CA PRO A 38 -7.24 16.22 -26.23
C PRO A 38 -6.56 15.59 -25.01
N VAL A 39 -6.37 16.36 -23.94
CA VAL A 39 -5.83 15.85 -22.67
C VAL A 39 -6.88 15.13 -21.81
N THR A 40 -8.16 15.37 -22.10
CA THR A 40 -9.31 14.80 -21.40
C THR A 40 -9.78 13.48 -22.03
N GLN A 41 -10.86 12.90 -21.49
CA GLN A 41 -11.53 11.71 -22.05
C GLN A 41 -10.63 10.47 -22.19
N GLY A 42 -9.60 10.36 -21.35
CA GLY A 42 -8.72 9.19 -21.33
C GLY A 42 -7.72 9.11 -22.50
N HIS A 43 -7.52 10.18 -23.26
CA HIS A 43 -6.52 10.23 -24.33
C HIS A 43 -5.09 10.46 -23.82
N CYS A 44 -4.95 10.89 -22.57
CA CYS A 44 -3.66 11.16 -21.95
C CYS A 44 -3.60 10.56 -20.56
N LYS A 45 -2.41 10.07 -20.19
CA LYS A 45 -2.03 9.71 -18.84
C LYS A 45 -0.93 10.63 -18.32
N LEU A 46 -1.08 11.11 -17.09
CA LEU A 46 -0.01 11.85 -16.41
C LEU A 46 1.15 10.93 -16.03
N GLN A 47 2.36 11.49 -15.99
CA GLN A 47 3.50 10.80 -15.41
C GLN A 47 3.29 10.61 -13.91
N TRP A 48 3.88 9.56 -13.34
CA TRP A 48 3.59 9.14 -11.96
C TRP A 48 3.74 10.27 -10.93
N LYS A 49 4.76 11.13 -11.03
CA LYS A 49 4.97 12.26 -10.11
C LYS A 49 3.78 13.25 -10.12
N PRO A 50 3.41 13.87 -11.26
CA PRO A 50 2.25 14.76 -11.31
C PRO A 50 0.90 14.03 -11.16
N ASP A 51 0.80 12.76 -11.57
CA ASP A 51 -0.40 11.92 -11.38
C ASP A 51 -0.70 11.77 -9.88
N PHE A 52 0.33 11.57 -9.07
CA PHE A 52 0.20 11.44 -7.62
C PHE A 52 -0.26 12.74 -6.95
N GLY A 53 0.39 13.87 -7.26
CA GLY A 53 -0.03 15.18 -6.76
C GLY A 53 -1.45 15.57 -7.16
N MET A 54 -1.86 15.24 -8.39
CA MET A 54 -3.22 15.50 -8.85
C MET A 54 -4.26 14.68 -8.07
N ARG A 55 -3.95 13.43 -7.70
CA ARG A 55 -4.86 12.60 -6.90
C ARG A 55 -5.08 13.16 -5.51
N TRP A 56 -4.03 13.66 -4.85
CA TRP A 56 -4.18 14.31 -3.54
C TRP A 56 -5.13 15.48 -3.59
N ALA A 57 -4.93 16.38 -4.55
CA ALA A 57 -5.77 17.55 -4.72
C ALA A 57 -7.22 17.17 -5.08
N ALA A 58 -7.41 16.21 -5.97
CA ALA A 58 -8.73 15.80 -6.44
C ALA A 58 -9.54 15.05 -5.37
N LEU A 59 -8.88 14.22 -4.55
CA LEU A 59 -9.52 13.38 -3.54
C LEU A 59 -9.48 13.98 -2.12
N GLN A 60 -8.87 15.17 -1.96
CA GLN A 60 -8.70 15.83 -0.66
C GLN A 60 -8.05 14.90 0.36
N VAL A 61 -6.93 14.29 -0.01
CA VAL A 61 -6.25 13.31 0.85
C VAL A 61 -5.56 14.03 2.01
N ASP A 62 -6.10 13.91 3.22
CA ASP A 62 -5.55 14.51 4.45
C ASP A 62 -4.40 13.70 5.07
N TYR A 63 -4.35 12.39 4.80
CA TYR A 63 -3.31 11.47 5.25
C TYR A 63 -2.97 10.45 4.15
N GLU A 64 -1.71 10.34 3.78
CA GLU A 64 -1.18 9.29 2.92
C GLU A 64 0.20 8.90 3.41
N MET A 65 0.47 7.60 3.35
CA MET A 65 1.72 7.03 3.86
C MET A 65 2.95 7.37 2.98
N TYR A 66 2.83 8.26 1.97
CA TYR A 66 3.95 8.66 1.09
C TYR A 66 3.73 10.00 0.34
N GLY A 67 4.58 11.04 0.50
CA GLY A 67 4.69 12.27 -0.36
C GLY A 67 3.56 13.32 -0.20
N GLY A 68 3.81 14.63 -0.02
CA GLY A 68 3.65 15.79 -0.94
C GLY A 68 2.30 16.55 -0.77
N THR A 69 2.23 17.89 -0.96
CA THR A 69 1.19 18.83 -0.40
C THR A 69 0.25 18.30 0.67
N GLU A 70 0.62 18.45 1.93
CA GLU A 70 1.36 17.36 2.56
C GLU A 70 0.40 16.74 3.55
N PRO A 71 -0.26 15.62 3.20
CA PRO A 71 -0.86 14.81 4.22
C PRO A 71 0.25 14.40 5.22
N VAL A 72 -0.09 14.23 6.49
CA VAL A 72 0.89 13.79 7.49
C VAL A 72 1.51 12.47 7.02
N GLN A 73 2.82 12.46 6.81
CA GLN A 73 3.50 11.28 6.28
C GLN A 73 3.86 10.31 7.41
N PHE A 74 3.77 9.03 7.11
CA PHE A 74 4.20 7.98 8.00
C PHE A 74 5.09 6.98 7.26
N PHE A 75 6.38 7.06 7.52
CA PHE A 75 7.37 6.18 6.92
C PHE A 75 7.41 4.84 7.65
N TYR A 76 7.15 3.76 6.92
CA TYR A 76 7.33 2.39 7.38
C TYR A 76 8.57 1.76 6.74
N GLU A 77 9.08 0.72 7.38
CA GLU A 77 10.29 0.04 6.94
C GLU A 77 10.03 -1.20 6.09
N LEU A 78 11.09 -1.72 5.48
CA LEU A 78 11.01 -2.86 4.56
C LEU A 78 10.75 -4.19 5.28
N PHE A 79 10.11 -5.11 4.55
CA PHE A 79 10.15 -6.53 4.89
C PHE A 79 11.44 -7.16 4.39
N LEU A 80 12.01 -8.02 5.23
CA LEU A 80 13.23 -8.76 5.00
C LEU A 80 12.94 -10.26 4.99
N ASN A 81 13.79 -11.05 4.35
CA ASN A 81 13.76 -12.50 4.53
C ASN A 81 14.30 -12.90 5.90
N GLU A 82 14.35 -14.21 6.15
CA GLU A 82 14.90 -14.79 7.38
C GLU A 82 16.35 -14.36 7.66
N GLN A 83 17.15 -14.21 6.61
CA GLN A 83 18.56 -13.81 6.66
C GLN A 83 18.76 -12.28 6.80
N GLY A 84 17.68 -11.49 6.77
CA GLY A 84 17.74 -10.03 6.88
C GLY A 84 18.01 -9.30 5.56
N GLU A 85 17.86 -9.97 4.43
CA GLU A 85 17.99 -9.40 3.09
C GLU A 85 16.64 -8.90 2.57
N LYS A 86 16.66 -8.00 1.58
CA LYS A 86 15.42 -7.50 0.95
C LYS A 86 14.64 -8.63 0.27
N ILE A 87 13.34 -8.67 0.50
CA ILE A 87 12.44 -9.61 -0.17
C ILE A 87 12.39 -9.34 -1.69
N SER A 88 12.31 -10.40 -2.48
CA SER A 88 12.18 -10.32 -3.93
C SER A 88 11.27 -11.42 -4.46
N LYS A 89 10.30 -11.01 -5.29
CA LYS A 89 9.39 -11.93 -5.98
C LYS A 89 10.14 -12.91 -6.88
N SER A 90 11.20 -12.48 -7.56
CA SER A 90 11.98 -13.36 -8.47
C SER A 90 12.84 -14.38 -7.73
N ARG A 91 13.25 -14.08 -6.48
CA ARG A 91 14.07 -14.98 -5.66
C ARG A 91 13.23 -15.94 -4.82
N GLY A 92 11.93 -15.67 -4.64
CA GLY A 92 11.05 -16.51 -3.82
C GLY A 92 11.47 -16.60 -2.35
N ASN A 93 12.15 -15.58 -1.83
CA ASN A 93 12.79 -15.60 -0.51
C ASN A 93 11.90 -15.08 0.63
N SER A 94 10.58 -15.05 0.46
CA SER A 94 9.63 -14.59 1.49
C SER A 94 8.26 -15.23 1.25
N ILE A 95 7.36 -15.06 2.23
CA ILE A 95 5.99 -15.55 2.17
C ILE A 95 5.05 -14.46 1.65
N THR A 96 4.02 -14.85 0.91
CA THR A 96 2.94 -13.94 0.51
C THR A 96 1.87 -13.82 1.59
N VAL A 97 0.98 -12.83 1.45
CA VAL A 97 -0.18 -12.67 2.32
C VAL A 97 -1.08 -13.90 2.22
N GLU A 98 -1.29 -14.44 1.03
CA GLU A 98 -2.11 -15.64 0.80
C GLU A 98 -1.51 -16.86 1.51
N GLN A 99 -0.18 -16.99 1.47
CA GLN A 99 0.50 -18.06 2.21
C GLN A 99 0.34 -17.89 3.72
N TRP A 100 0.39 -16.66 4.25
CA TRP A 100 0.08 -16.43 5.67
C TRP A 100 -1.34 -16.86 6.01
N LEU A 101 -2.32 -16.39 5.22
CA LEU A 101 -3.74 -16.63 5.43
C LEU A 101 -4.15 -18.09 5.25
N GLN A 102 -3.33 -18.89 4.56
CA GLN A 102 -3.52 -20.34 4.47
C GLN A 102 -3.34 -21.04 5.83
N TYR A 103 -2.44 -20.54 6.68
CA TYR A 103 -2.07 -21.19 7.95
C TYR A 103 -2.54 -20.43 9.18
N ALA A 104 -2.90 -19.16 9.05
CA ALA A 104 -3.21 -18.31 10.19
C ALA A 104 -4.29 -17.26 9.88
N PRO A 105 -5.04 -16.83 10.90
CA PRO A 105 -6.05 -15.78 10.76
C PRO A 105 -5.44 -14.41 10.40
N VAL A 106 -6.23 -13.55 9.77
CA VAL A 106 -5.80 -12.20 9.35
C VAL A 106 -5.42 -11.32 10.56
N GLU A 107 -5.99 -11.60 11.72
CA GLU A 107 -5.72 -10.89 12.96
C GLU A 107 -4.28 -11.07 13.44
N SER A 108 -3.69 -12.26 13.25
CA SER A 108 -2.28 -12.49 13.62
C SER A 108 -1.33 -11.73 12.69
N MET A 109 -1.67 -11.62 11.40
CA MET A 109 -0.94 -10.78 10.46
C MET A 109 -1.11 -9.29 10.80
N SER A 110 -2.32 -8.88 11.19
CA SER A 110 -2.59 -7.49 11.60
C SER A 110 -1.78 -7.10 12.84
N LEU A 111 -1.64 -8.02 13.80
CA LEU A 111 -0.75 -7.85 14.95
C LEU A 111 0.72 -7.72 14.53
N PHE A 112 1.17 -8.60 13.62
CA PHE A 112 2.51 -8.52 13.05
C PHE A 112 2.78 -7.16 12.41
N MET A 113 1.81 -6.58 11.71
CA MET A 113 1.91 -5.25 11.11
C MET A 113 1.87 -4.11 12.14
N TYR A 114 1.06 -4.25 13.18
CA TYR A 114 0.86 -3.23 14.21
C TYR A 114 2.14 -2.92 15.00
N HIS A 115 2.93 -3.95 15.32
CA HIS A 115 4.14 -3.76 16.11
C HIS A 115 5.22 -2.99 15.36
N ASN A 116 5.80 -1.93 15.92
CA ASN A 116 7.01 -1.27 15.40
C ASN A 116 7.04 -1.05 13.86
N PRO A 117 6.04 -0.38 13.28
CA PRO A 117 5.94 -0.17 11.82
C PRO A 117 7.12 0.60 11.21
N THR A 118 7.86 1.37 12.00
CA THR A 118 9.06 2.12 11.59
C THR A 118 10.35 1.27 11.63
N ARG A 119 10.26 -0.04 11.88
CA ARG A 119 11.40 -0.97 11.89
C ARG A 119 11.23 -2.06 10.86
N ALA A 120 12.34 -2.44 10.23
CA ALA A 120 12.33 -3.53 9.26
C ALA A 120 11.93 -4.85 9.93
N LYS A 121 11.11 -5.63 9.23
CA LYS A 121 10.48 -6.85 9.76
C LYS A 121 10.87 -8.05 8.94
N ARG A 122 11.25 -9.14 9.59
CA ARG A 122 11.50 -10.42 8.90
C ARG A 122 10.18 -11.11 8.62
N LEU A 123 9.90 -11.40 7.36
CA LEU A 123 8.69 -12.03 6.87
C LEU A 123 9.07 -13.39 6.26
N HIS A 124 8.98 -14.43 7.08
CA HIS A 124 9.25 -15.83 6.73
C HIS A 124 8.27 -16.75 7.46
N PHE A 125 8.23 -18.03 7.09
CA PHE A 125 7.21 -18.96 7.57
C PHE A 125 7.16 -19.09 9.10
N ASP A 126 8.31 -19.20 9.75
CA ASP A 126 8.38 -19.42 11.21
C ASP A 126 7.89 -18.24 12.06
N VAL A 127 7.66 -17.05 11.47
CA VAL A 127 7.02 -15.97 12.23
C VAL A 127 5.52 -16.19 12.40
N ILE A 128 4.88 -17.00 11.54
CA ILE A 128 3.42 -17.17 11.55
C ILE A 128 2.94 -17.75 12.89
N PRO A 129 3.43 -18.91 13.36
CA PRO A 129 2.92 -19.52 14.59
C PRO A 129 3.15 -18.61 15.80
N LYS A 130 4.32 -17.97 15.86
CA LYS A 130 4.66 -17.02 16.92
C LYS A 130 3.66 -15.86 17.01
N ASN A 131 3.28 -15.26 15.89
CA ASN A 131 2.32 -14.14 15.89
C ASN A 131 0.89 -14.61 16.20
N VAL A 132 0.52 -15.85 15.86
CA VAL A 132 -0.76 -16.44 16.27
C VAL A 132 -0.81 -16.60 17.78
N ASP A 133 0.22 -17.20 18.38
CA ASP A 133 0.31 -17.39 19.82
C ASP A 133 0.29 -16.05 20.56
N GLU A 134 1.07 -15.09 20.08
CA GLU A 134 1.13 -13.74 20.64
C GLU A 134 -0.24 -13.03 20.55
N TYR A 135 -0.95 -13.18 19.44
CA TYR A 135 -2.31 -12.67 19.29
C TYR A 135 -3.29 -13.27 20.31
N ILE A 136 -3.25 -14.59 20.51
CA ILE A 136 -4.11 -15.26 21.50
C ILE A 136 -3.78 -14.76 22.91
N ILE A 137 -2.49 -14.59 23.24
CA ILE A 137 -2.05 -14.04 24.54
C ILE A 137 -2.59 -12.62 24.73
N PHE A 138 -2.45 -11.75 23.73
CA PHE A 138 -2.97 -10.38 23.81
C PHE A 138 -4.50 -10.34 23.92
N ASN A 139 -5.21 -11.22 23.20
CA ASN A 139 -6.66 -11.34 23.29
C ASN A 139 -7.09 -11.71 24.71
N LYS A 140 -6.49 -12.77 25.29
CA LYS A 140 -6.76 -13.19 26.67
C LYS A 140 -6.48 -12.07 27.65
N LYS A 141 -5.32 -11.40 27.51
CA LYS A 141 -4.93 -10.28 28.37
C LYS A 141 -5.92 -9.12 28.31
N TYR A 142 -6.46 -8.81 27.12
CA TYR A 142 -7.46 -7.75 26.93
C TYR A 142 -8.74 -7.99 27.75
N HIS A 143 -9.15 -9.25 27.90
CA HIS A 143 -10.37 -9.61 28.65
C HIS A 143 -10.13 -9.77 30.15
N THR A 144 -8.92 -10.12 30.56
CA THR A 144 -8.57 -10.22 31.99
C THR A 144 -8.15 -8.89 32.61
N GLU A 145 -7.73 -7.93 31.80
CA GLU A 145 -7.25 -6.63 32.28
C GLU A 145 -8.41 -5.76 32.78
N THR A 146 -8.28 -5.26 34.01
CA THR A 146 -9.30 -4.44 34.68
C THR A 146 -9.00 -2.94 34.53
N ASP A 147 -7.72 -2.57 34.35
CA ASP A 147 -7.30 -1.20 34.13
C ASP A 147 -7.62 -0.76 32.69
N PRO A 148 -8.50 0.25 32.48
CA PRO A 148 -8.86 0.73 31.16
C PRO A 148 -7.67 1.21 30.33
N VAL A 149 -6.67 1.85 30.95
CA VAL A 149 -5.51 2.40 30.23
C VAL A 149 -4.70 1.28 29.62
N LYS A 150 -4.40 0.25 30.41
CA LYS A 150 -3.67 -0.94 29.94
C LYS A 150 -4.48 -1.71 28.89
N ARG A 151 -5.79 -1.79 29.07
CA ARG A 151 -6.69 -2.45 28.13
C ARG A 151 -6.72 -1.76 26.78
N TYR A 152 -6.80 -0.43 26.72
CA TYR A 152 -6.76 0.33 25.47
C TYR A 152 -5.38 0.34 24.82
N SER A 153 -4.30 0.25 25.59
CA SER A 153 -2.95 0.14 25.04
C SER A 153 -2.66 -1.20 24.37
N ASN A 154 -3.54 -2.20 24.55
CA ASN A 154 -3.39 -3.51 23.95
C ASN A 154 -3.65 -3.46 22.42
N PRO A 155 -2.71 -3.93 21.58
CA PRO A 155 -2.87 -3.93 20.12
C PRO A 155 -4.20 -4.50 19.60
N VAL A 156 -4.73 -5.55 20.25
CA VAL A 156 -5.97 -6.20 19.79
C VAL A 156 -7.19 -5.29 19.89
N HIS A 157 -7.16 -4.29 20.77
CA HIS A 157 -8.21 -3.27 20.84
C HIS A 157 -8.33 -2.52 19.51
N HIS A 158 -7.18 -2.11 18.94
CA HIS A 158 -7.12 -1.35 17.70
C HIS A 158 -7.39 -2.22 16.47
N ILE A 159 -6.88 -3.46 16.47
CA ILE A 159 -7.13 -4.44 15.39
C ILE A 159 -8.64 -4.72 15.25
N HIS A 160 -9.36 -4.79 16.37
CA HIS A 160 -10.79 -5.09 16.38
C HIS A 160 -11.70 -3.87 16.51
N HIS A 161 -11.16 -2.65 16.40
CA HIS A 161 -11.92 -1.40 16.57
C HIS A 161 -12.78 -1.39 17.86
N GLY A 162 -12.22 -1.91 18.95
CA GLY A 162 -12.87 -2.05 20.26
C GLY A 162 -13.76 -3.27 20.44
N LYS A 163 -14.11 -4.00 19.37
CA LYS A 163 -14.96 -5.20 19.40
C LYS A 163 -14.14 -6.49 19.47
N VAL A 164 -13.28 -6.60 20.49
CA VAL A 164 -12.36 -7.74 20.63
C VAL A 164 -13.16 -9.03 20.90
N PRO A 165 -13.02 -10.09 20.07
CA PRO A 165 -13.74 -11.35 20.27
C PRO A 165 -13.20 -12.10 21.49
N ILE A 166 -14.04 -12.91 22.13
CA ILE A 166 -13.61 -13.88 23.13
C ILE A 166 -13.21 -15.15 22.40
N ILE A 167 -11.94 -15.54 22.53
CA ILE A 167 -11.42 -16.76 21.93
C ILE A 167 -11.43 -17.84 23.02
N GLU A 168 -12.28 -18.85 22.84
CA GLU A 168 -12.25 -20.06 23.65
C GLU A 168 -11.23 -21.02 23.03
N THR A 169 -10.01 -21.02 23.55
CA THR A 169 -9.04 -22.09 23.27
C THR A 169 -9.36 -23.28 24.17
N PHE A 170 -9.48 -24.47 23.58
CA PHE A 170 -9.64 -25.75 24.29
C PHE A 170 -8.48 -26.02 25.26
#